data_AF-A0A958N768-F1
#
_entry.id   AF-A0A958N768-F1
#
_cell.length_a   1.000
_cell.length_b   1.000
_cell.length_c   1.000
_cell.angle_alpha   90.00
_cell.angle_beta   90.00
_cell.angle_gamma   90.00
#
_symmetry.space_group_name_H-M   'P 1'
#
loop_
_entity.id
_entity.type
_entity.pdbx_description
1 polymer ?
#
loop_
_entity_poly.entity_id
_entity_poly.type
_entity_poly.pdbx_seq_one_letter_code
_entity_poly.pdbx_strand_id
1 'polypeptide(L)'
;LSTEDYERLAFEFVDLAPYSEKVDVDRFAKDLRDLIAPLYGLSFKNINTGKILLDATSVAAQHHLQVPSDLVMFFKSIVTIEGMGRTVIRDFDLLNEMLEISADIVKAKYDPNQLLRQLTHFASDSTHLITALPRQTKQFLRKINSPNHRFKLDVRQIEKVSRSIDQSSNRLFLGMISGSLVIGSSIALSYPTSVMFLGLPLVSGIGFLTAAVIFAYTMTRR
;
A
#
# COMPACT_ATOMS: atom_id res chain seq x y z
N LEU A 1 7.73 -6.23 -20.52
CA LEU A 1 7.42 -5.15 -21.47
C LEU A 1 5.96 -4.66 -21.31
N SER A 2 5.46 -4.34 -20.10
CA SER A 2 4.00 -4.10 -19.91
C SER A 2 3.59 -2.92 -19.02
N THR A 3 4.50 -2.06 -18.59
CA THR A 3 4.08 -0.84 -17.89
C THR A 3 5.11 0.25 -18.15
N GLU A 4 4.78 1.13 -19.09
CA GLU A 4 5.43 2.43 -19.32
C GLU A 4 5.18 3.38 -18.14
N ASP A 5 5.45 2.90 -16.92
CA ASP A 5 5.20 3.62 -15.68
C ASP A 5 6.38 4.55 -15.39
N TYR A 6 6.53 5.55 -16.26
CA TYR A 6 7.58 6.57 -16.16
C TYR A 6 7.40 7.44 -14.90
N GLU A 7 6.17 7.58 -14.40
CA GLU A 7 5.88 8.22 -13.12
C GLU A 7 6.53 7.44 -11.98
N ARG A 8 6.28 6.13 -11.89
CA ARG A 8 6.90 5.31 -10.86
C ARG A 8 8.43 5.28 -10.97
N LEU A 9 8.96 5.23 -12.19
CA LEU A 9 10.40 5.33 -12.43
C LEU A 9 10.97 6.66 -11.93
N ALA A 10 10.27 7.76 -12.18
CA ALA A 10 10.65 9.08 -11.70
C ALA A 10 10.60 9.18 -10.16
N PHE A 11 9.56 8.63 -9.53
CA PHE A 11 9.47 8.55 -8.07
C PHE A 11 10.63 7.77 -7.45
N GLU A 12 10.93 6.57 -7.97
CA GLU A 12 12.07 5.76 -7.50
C GLU A 12 13.40 6.48 -7.70
N PHE A 13 13.58 7.16 -8.84
CA PHE A 13 14.79 7.93 -9.09
C PHE A 13 14.96 9.07 -8.08
N VAL A 14 13.88 9.82 -7.78
CA VAL A 14 13.89 10.89 -6.78
C VAL A 14 14.18 10.34 -5.38
N ASP A 15 13.62 9.17 -5.03
CA ASP A 15 13.86 8.51 -3.74
C ASP A 15 15.33 8.08 -3.57
N LEU A 16 15.96 7.62 -4.66
CA LEU A 16 17.37 7.25 -4.68
C LEU A 16 18.31 8.46 -4.80
N ALA A 17 17.83 9.61 -5.27
CA ALA A 17 18.66 10.79 -5.49
C ALA A 17 19.07 11.42 -4.14
N PRO A 18 20.36 11.76 -3.97
CA PRO A 18 20.81 12.41 -2.76
C PRO A 18 20.21 13.83 -2.67
N TYR A 19 19.43 14.06 -1.60
CA TYR A 19 18.91 15.35 -1.12
C TYR A 19 18.45 16.31 -2.22
N SER A 20 17.14 16.29 -2.55
CA SER A 20 16.54 17.28 -3.45
C SER A 20 15.66 18.28 -2.72
N GLU A 21 15.57 19.50 -3.26
CA GLU A 21 14.48 20.44 -2.94
C GLU A 21 13.12 19.89 -3.43
N LYS A 22 12.04 20.66 -3.32
CA LYS A 22 10.73 20.28 -3.89
C LYS A 22 10.85 20.09 -5.41
N VAL A 23 10.97 18.85 -5.85
CA VAL A 23 10.99 18.46 -7.26
C VAL A 23 9.55 18.30 -7.77
N ASP A 24 9.28 18.85 -8.95
CA ASP A 24 8.06 18.58 -9.70
C ASP A 24 8.22 17.22 -10.41
N VAL A 25 7.76 16.16 -9.73
CA VAL A 25 7.93 14.77 -10.18
C VAL A 25 7.20 14.52 -11.49
N ASP A 26 6.04 15.16 -11.71
CA ASP A 26 5.26 14.98 -12.93
C ASP A 26 6.01 15.55 -14.15
N ARG A 27 6.63 16.73 -13.98
CA ARG A 27 7.45 17.33 -15.03
C ARG A 27 8.72 16.51 -15.28
N PHE A 28 9.37 16.02 -14.23
CA PHE A 28 10.53 15.14 -14.36
C PHE A 28 10.18 13.82 -15.06
N ALA A 29 9.06 13.20 -14.73
CA ALA A 29 8.57 11.98 -15.38
C ALA A 29 8.35 12.17 -16.89
N LYS A 30 7.86 13.34 -17.30
CA LYS A 30 7.70 13.69 -18.72
C LYS A 30 9.04 13.82 -19.44
N ASP A 31 9.99 14.56 -18.87
CA ASP A 31 11.32 14.73 -19.48
C ASP A 31 12.10 13.40 -19.50
N LEU A 32 11.90 12.55 -18.47
CA LEU A 32 12.43 11.19 -18.42
C LEU A 32 11.80 10.29 -19.49
N ARG A 33 10.50 10.42 -19.74
CA ARG A 33 9.82 9.74 -20.87
C ARG A 33 10.41 10.19 -22.20
N ASP A 34 10.62 11.48 -22.41
CA ASP A 34 11.17 12.00 -23.67
C ASP A 34 12.62 11.54 -23.91
N LEU A 35 13.38 11.30 -22.83
CA LEU A 35 14.71 10.70 -22.88
C LEU A 35 14.69 9.21 -23.24
N ILE A 36 13.80 8.43 -22.63
CA ILE A 36 13.81 6.96 -22.72
C ILE A 36 12.97 6.46 -23.91
N ALA A 37 11.86 7.12 -24.25
CA ALA A 37 10.95 6.70 -25.33
C ALA A 37 11.66 6.43 -26.67
N PRO A 38 12.62 7.27 -27.14
CA PRO A 38 13.33 7.02 -28.38
C PRO A 38 14.30 5.82 -28.33
N LEU A 39 14.66 5.35 -27.14
CA LEU A 39 15.55 4.21 -26.94
C LEU A 39 14.80 2.87 -27.13
N TYR A 40 13.47 2.87 -27.00
CA TYR A 40 12.67 1.67 -27.22
C TYR A 40 12.67 1.27 -28.70
N GLY A 41 13.04 0.02 -28.98
CA GLY A 41 13.04 -0.54 -30.34
C GLY A 41 14.34 -0.33 -31.11
N LEU A 42 15.33 0.36 -30.54
CA LEU A 42 16.67 0.45 -31.10
C LEU A 42 17.54 -0.72 -30.61
N SER A 43 18.29 -1.36 -31.52
CA SER A 43 19.42 -2.24 -31.15
C SER A 43 20.56 -1.38 -30.61
N PHE A 44 21.21 -1.82 -29.54
CA PHE A 44 22.32 -1.11 -28.88
C PHE A 44 23.53 -0.88 -29.78
N LYS A 45 23.62 -1.56 -30.94
CA LYS A 45 24.67 -1.30 -31.94
C LYS A 45 24.75 0.17 -32.35
N ASN A 46 23.61 0.89 -32.31
CA ASN A 46 23.52 2.30 -32.69
C ASN A 46 23.38 3.25 -31.49
N ILE A 47 23.42 2.72 -30.27
CA ILE A 47 23.21 3.49 -29.04
C ILE A 47 24.56 3.80 -28.42
N ASN A 48 24.83 5.08 -28.16
CA ASN A 48 25.98 5.49 -27.38
C ASN A 48 25.59 5.53 -25.90
N THR A 49 25.92 4.48 -25.15
CA THR A 49 25.65 4.35 -23.72
C THR A 49 26.20 5.52 -22.90
N GLY A 50 27.36 6.06 -23.28
CA GLY A 50 27.95 7.25 -22.66
C GLY A 50 27.12 8.51 -22.90
N LYS A 51 26.54 8.66 -24.10
CA LYS A 51 25.64 9.77 -24.43
C LYS A 51 24.34 9.68 -23.61
N ILE A 52 23.76 8.50 -23.45
CA ILE A 52 22.57 8.31 -22.59
C ILE A 52 22.87 8.75 -21.15
N LEU A 53 24.03 8.38 -20.60
CA LEU A 53 24.41 8.80 -19.25
C LEU A 53 24.52 10.34 -19.14
N LEU A 54 25.12 10.98 -20.14
CA LEU A 54 25.22 12.45 -20.20
C LEU A 54 23.85 13.13 -20.32
N ASP A 55 22.98 12.60 -21.18
CA ASP A 55 21.64 13.11 -21.40
C ASP A 55 20.78 12.92 -20.12
N ALA A 56 20.85 11.76 -19.47
CA ALA A 56 20.21 11.49 -18.18
C ALA A 56 20.69 12.42 -17.06
N THR A 57 22.00 12.66 -17.00
CA THR A 57 22.60 13.60 -16.04
C THR A 57 22.13 15.04 -16.29
N SER A 58 22.01 15.42 -17.57
CA SER A 58 21.51 16.75 -17.97
C SER A 58 20.04 16.95 -17.62
N VAL A 59 19.19 15.93 -17.82
CA VAL A 59 17.78 15.98 -17.42
C VAL A 59 17.65 16.04 -15.90
N ALA A 60 18.40 15.21 -15.15
CA ALA A 60 18.39 15.27 -13.69
C ALA A 60 18.81 16.67 -13.18
N ALA A 61 19.88 17.24 -13.73
CA ALA A 61 20.37 18.56 -13.35
C ALA A 61 19.34 19.69 -13.59
N GLN A 62 18.54 19.61 -14.66
CA GLN A 62 17.47 20.59 -14.93
C GLN A 62 16.38 20.59 -13.84
N HIS A 63 16.19 19.44 -13.18
CA HIS A 63 15.24 19.25 -12.08
C HIS A 63 15.91 19.39 -10.71
N HIS A 64 17.13 19.92 -10.63
CA HIS A 64 17.92 20.03 -9.39
C HIS A 64 18.15 18.67 -8.71
N LEU A 65 18.13 17.60 -9.49
CA LEU A 65 18.44 16.25 -9.07
C LEU A 65 19.89 15.91 -9.44
N GLN A 66 20.51 15.12 -8.58
CA GLN A 66 21.78 14.49 -8.87
C GLN A 66 21.54 13.02 -9.19
N VAL A 67 22.24 12.49 -10.20
CA VAL A 67 22.18 11.07 -10.49
C VAL A 67 22.81 10.30 -9.32
N PRO A 68 22.12 9.30 -8.74
CA PRO A 68 22.67 8.49 -7.66
C PRO A 68 24.02 7.86 -8.04
N SER A 69 24.97 7.85 -7.10
CA SER A 69 26.31 7.29 -7.34
C SER A 69 26.27 5.83 -7.80
N ASP A 70 25.32 5.07 -7.30
CA ASP A 70 25.14 3.65 -7.66
C ASP A 70 24.76 3.50 -9.14
N LEU A 71 23.90 4.38 -9.66
CA LEU A 71 23.55 4.40 -11.08
C LEU A 71 24.75 4.81 -11.93
N VAL A 72 25.54 5.80 -11.50
CA VAL A 72 26.76 6.21 -12.20
C VAL A 72 27.76 5.05 -12.29
N MET A 73 27.98 4.32 -11.20
CA MET A 73 28.85 3.14 -11.20
C MET A 73 28.33 2.02 -12.10
N PHE A 74 27.01 1.79 -12.10
CA PHE A 74 26.37 0.84 -12.98
C PHE A 74 26.61 1.17 -14.46
N PHE A 75 26.33 2.41 -14.89
CA PHE A 75 26.58 2.85 -16.26
C PHE A 75 28.05 2.78 -16.64
N LYS A 76 28.96 3.19 -15.75
CA LYS A 76 30.41 3.06 -15.98
C LYS A 76 30.83 1.60 -16.18
N SER A 77 30.21 0.68 -15.45
CA SER A 77 30.47 -0.76 -15.59
C SER A 77 30.00 -1.28 -16.95
N ILE A 78 28.80 -0.90 -17.40
CA ILE A 78 28.30 -1.23 -18.74
C ILE A 78 29.24 -0.71 -19.82
N VAL A 79 29.61 0.58 -19.77
CA VAL A 79 30.52 1.21 -20.74
C VAL A 79 31.88 0.50 -20.75
N THR A 80 32.38 0.10 -19.58
CA THR A 80 33.66 -0.63 -19.47
C THR A 80 33.55 -2.03 -20.09
N ILE A 81 32.48 -2.77 -19.80
CA ILE A 81 32.25 -4.11 -20.38
C ILE A 81 32.07 -4.02 -21.89
N GLU A 82 31.31 -3.05 -22.38
CA GLU A 82 31.13 -2.83 -23.82
C GLU A 82 32.46 -2.48 -24.49
N GLY A 83 33.22 -1.57 -23.89
CA GLY A 83 34.55 -1.18 -24.37
C GLY A 83 35.51 -2.36 -24.44
N MET A 84 35.60 -3.17 -23.38
CA MET A 84 36.41 -4.38 -23.37
C MET A 84 35.91 -5.42 -24.37
N GLY A 85 34.61 -5.66 -24.44
CA GLY A 85 34.01 -6.62 -25.36
C GLY A 85 34.30 -6.28 -26.83
N ARG A 86 34.25 -4.99 -27.19
CA ARG A 86 34.64 -4.50 -28.53
C ARG A 86 36.11 -4.70 -28.87
N THR A 87 37.01 -4.80 -27.88
CA THR A 87 38.43 -5.13 -28.12
C THR A 87 38.64 -6.60 -28.52
N VAL A 88 37.74 -7.50 -28.10
CA VAL A 88 37.83 -8.94 -28.36
C VAL A 88 36.95 -9.35 -29.55
N ILE A 89 35.73 -8.81 -29.63
CA ILE A 89 34.73 -9.08 -30.66
C ILE A 89 34.36 -7.75 -31.32
N ARG A 90 34.73 -7.58 -32.60
CA ARG A 90 34.60 -6.29 -33.32
C ARG A 90 33.15 -5.75 -33.40
N ASP A 91 32.17 -6.65 -33.40
CA ASP A 91 30.73 -6.36 -33.46
C ASP A 91 30.00 -6.81 -32.18
N PHE A 92 30.65 -6.71 -31.01
CA PHE A 92 30.05 -7.08 -29.72
C PHE A 92 28.78 -6.29 -29.41
N ASP A 93 27.65 -6.98 -29.23
CA ASP A 93 26.37 -6.40 -28.79
C ASP A 93 26.07 -6.86 -27.36
N LEU A 94 26.48 -6.04 -26.39
CA LEU A 94 26.29 -6.33 -24.96
C LEU A 94 24.82 -6.51 -24.59
N LEU A 95 23.89 -5.79 -25.22
CA LEU A 95 22.47 -5.91 -24.90
C LEU A 95 21.95 -7.28 -25.33
N ASN A 96 22.28 -7.73 -26.54
CA ASN A 96 21.78 -9.00 -27.03
C ASN A 96 22.26 -10.17 -26.15
N GLU A 97 23.53 -10.15 -25.77
CA GLU A 97 24.11 -11.12 -24.83
C GLU A 97 23.44 -11.05 -23.44
N MET A 98 23.22 -9.83 -22.92
CA MET A 98 22.51 -9.63 -21.65
C MET A 98 21.05 -10.09 -21.72
N LEU A 99 20.34 -9.87 -22.84
CA LEU A 99 18.96 -10.28 -23.01
C LEU A 99 18.83 -11.81 -23.02
N GLU A 100 19.73 -12.49 -23.72
CA GLU A 100 19.79 -13.96 -23.75
C GLU A 100 20.01 -14.53 -22.34
N ILE A 101 21.00 -14.01 -21.61
CA ILE A 101 21.28 -14.41 -20.22
C ILE A 101 20.10 -14.03 -19.29
N SER A 102 19.48 -12.87 -19.50
CA SER A 102 18.39 -12.38 -18.65
C SER A 102 17.15 -13.26 -18.74
N ALA A 103 16.86 -13.87 -19.88
CA ALA A 103 15.71 -14.74 -20.04
C ALA A 103 15.78 -15.95 -19.09
N ASP A 104 16.98 -16.51 -18.90
CA ASP A 104 17.23 -17.61 -17.98
C ASP A 104 17.23 -17.17 -16.51
N ILE A 105 17.77 -15.98 -16.22
CA ILE A 105 17.73 -15.40 -14.86
C ILE A 105 16.30 -15.06 -14.44
N VAL A 106 15.50 -14.49 -15.35
CA VAL A 106 14.10 -14.15 -15.08
C VAL A 106 13.30 -15.43 -14.82
N LYS A 107 13.48 -16.48 -15.63
CA LYS A 107 12.86 -17.79 -15.36
C LYS A 107 13.25 -18.34 -13.99
N ALA A 108 14.51 -18.23 -13.59
CA ALA A 108 14.97 -18.65 -12.28
C ALA A 108 14.36 -17.83 -11.14
N LYS A 109 14.18 -16.51 -11.33
CA LYS A 109 13.60 -15.60 -10.33
C LYS A 109 12.09 -15.83 -10.13
N TYR A 110 11.39 -16.32 -11.16
CA TYR A 110 10.00 -16.75 -11.09
C TYR A 110 9.83 -18.25 -10.77
N ASP A 111 10.90 -18.97 -10.43
CA ASP A 111 10.80 -20.35 -9.96
C ASP A 111 10.05 -20.39 -8.61
N PRO A 112 8.91 -21.10 -8.52
CA PRO A 112 8.14 -21.24 -7.29
C PRO A 112 8.99 -21.71 -6.09
N ASN A 113 10.05 -22.48 -6.34
CA ASN A 113 10.95 -22.96 -5.30
C ASN A 113 11.82 -21.83 -4.70
N GLN A 114 12.20 -20.81 -5.47
CA GLN A 114 12.91 -19.65 -4.93
C GLN A 114 11.98 -18.77 -4.10
N LEU A 115 10.73 -18.59 -4.56
CA LEU A 115 9.72 -17.86 -3.82
C LEU A 115 9.43 -18.52 -2.46
N LEU A 116 9.30 -19.85 -2.45
CA LEU A 116 9.14 -20.64 -1.23
C LEU A 116 10.33 -20.49 -0.28
N ARG A 117 11.58 -20.50 -0.80
CA ARG A 117 12.78 -20.27 0.02
C ARG A 117 12.79 -18.87 0.65
N GLN A 118 12.45 -17.84 -0.12
CA GLN A 118 12.36 -16.47 0.41
C GLN A 118 11.27 -16.34 1.48
N LEU A 119 10.11 -16.98 1.27
CA LEU A 119 9.05 -17.04 2.28
C LEU A 119 9.50 -17.78 3.55
N THR A 120 10.27 -18.87 3.44
CA THR A 120 10.81 -19.56 4.61
C THR A 120 11.84 -18.73 5.36
N HIS A 121 12.69 -17.97 4.65
CA HIS A 121 13.62 -17.04 5.28
C HIS A 121 12.89 -15.90 5.99
N PHE A 122 11.92 -15.28 5.33
CA PHE A 122 11.10 -14.24 5.92
C PHE A 122 10.30 -14.73 7.14
N ALA A 123 9.75 -15.95 7.06
CA ALA A 123 9.07 -16.58 8.19
C ALA A 123 10.02 -16.87 9.35
N SER A 124 11.23 -17.35 9.06
CA SER A 124 12.29 -17.57 10.06
C SER A 124 12.69 -16.26 10.75
N ASP A 125 12.94 -15.20 9.98
CA ASP A 125 13.31 -13.89 10.54
C ASP A 125 12.16 -13.27 11.36
N SER A 126 10.91 -13.54 10.95
CA SER A 126 9.71 -13.12 11.68
C SER A 126 9.50 -13.87 13.00
N THR A 127 10.08 -15.07 13.19
CA THR A 127 10.00 -15.78 14.47
C THR A 127 10.66 -14.99 15.61
N HIS A 128 11.69 -14.20 15.33
CA HIS A 128 12.32 -13.32 16.31
C HIS A 128 11.38 -12.19 16.75
N LEU A 129 10.54 -11.67 15.86
CA LEU A 129 9.53 -10.67 16.21
C LEU A 129 8.44 -11.26 17.11
N ILE A 130 7.94 -12.45 16.79
CA ILE A 130 6.89 -13.14 17.56
C ILE A 130 7.40 -13.54 18.95
N THR A 131 8.67 -13.98 19.06
CA THR A 131 9.26 -14.36 20.35
C THR A 131 9.68 -13.16 21.20
N ALA A 132 10.04 -12.02 20.59
CA ALA A 132 10.42 -10.80 21.30
C ALA A 132 9.20 -9.95 21.74
N LEU A 133 8.10 -9.97 20.99
CA LEU A 133 6.87 -9.21 21.24
C LEU A 133 6.32 -9.37 22.67
N PRO A 134 6.12 -10.59 23.21
CA PRO A 134 5.59 -10.78 24.56
C PRO A 134 6.45 -10.09 25.64
N ARG A 135 7.77 -10.12 25.46
CA ARG A 135 8.72 -9.49 26.38
C ARG A 135 8.62 -7.97 26.33
N GLN A 136 8.49 -7.39 25.14
CA GLN A 136 8.29 -5.94 24.96
C GLN A 136 6.93 -5.50 25.53
N THR A 137 5.85 -6.25 25.28
CA THR A 137 4.53 -5.97 25.86
C THR A 137 4.56 -6.02 27.39
N LYS A 138 5.24 -7.03 27.97
CA LYS A 138 5.41 -7.13 29.43
C LYS A 138 6.20 -5.96 30.01
N GLN A 139 7.23 -5.48 29.31
CA GLN A 139 8.00 -4.31 29.72
C GLN A 139 7.17 -3.02 29.62
N PHE A 140 6.40 -2.85 28.55
CA PHE A 140 5.48 -1.73 28.36
C PHE A 140 4.40 -1.68 29.45
N LEU A 141 3.74 -2.81 29.73
CA LEU A 141 2.75 -2.94 30.80
C LEU A 141 3.35 -2.66 32.18
N ARG A 142 4.59 -3.12 32.45
CA ARG A 142 5.31 -2.77 33.68
C ARG A 142 5.64 -1.28 33.78
N LYS A 143 5.93 -0.63 32.65
CA LYS A 143 6.23 0.81 32.59
C LYS A 143 4.97 1.66 32.82
N ILE A 144 3.81 1.22 32.33
CA ILE A 144 2.50 1.83 32.63
C ILE A 144 2.12 1.66 34.11
N ASN A 145 2.33 0.46 34.67
CA ASN A 145 1.98 0.16 36.06
C ASN A 145 3.02 0.63 37.08
N SER A 146 4.11 1.28 36.65
CA SER A 146 5.16 1.74 37.56
C SER A 146 4.70 3.00 38.30
N PRO A 147 4.79 3.04 39.65
CA PRO A 147 4.38 4.21 40.45
C PRO A 147 5.16 5.50 40.14
N ASN A 148 6.31 5.39 39.44
CA ASN A 148 7.11 6.53 38.99
C ASN A 148 6.71 7.09 37.62
N HIS A 149 5.90 6.37 36.83
CA HIS A 149 5.33 6.87 35.58
C HIS A 149 3.85 7.17 35.81
N ARG A 150 3.58 8.20 36.62
CA ARG A 150 2.25 8.80 36.69
C ARG A 150 1.96 9.43 35.33
N PHE A 151 1.46 8.64 34.38
CA PHE A 151 0.67 9.18 33.30
C PHE A 151 -0.40 10.03 33.99
N LYS A 152 -0.29 11.36 33.88
CA LYS A 152 -1.35 12.28 34.26
C LYS A 152 -2.46 12.12 33.22
N LEU A 153 -3.06 10.94 33.16
CA LEU A 153 -4.33 10.71 32.51
C LEU A 153 -5.32 11.51 33.35
N ASP A 154 -5.67 12.68 32.85
CA ASP A 154 -6.70 13.52 33.45
C ASP A 154 -7.97 12.66 33.53
N VAL A 155 -8.40 12.36 34.76
CA VAL A 155 -9.52 11.46 35.05
C VAL A 155 -10.79 11.89 34.28
N ARG A 156 -10.90 13.19 33.96
CA ARG A 156 -11.97 13.76 33.13
C ARG A 156 -11.99 13.23 31.70
N GLN A 157 -10.86 12.86 31.12
CA GLN A 157 -10.77 12.32 29.76
C GLN A 157 -11.23 10.86 29.71
N ILE A 158 -10.89 10.07 30.73
CA ILE A 158 -11.35 8.68 30.86
C ILE A 158 -12.87 8.64 31.07
N GLU A 159 -13.42 9.54 31.88
CA GLU A 159 -14.88 9.60 32.10
C GLU A 159 -15.64 10.00 30.83
N LYS A 160 -15.09 10.91 30.00
CA LYS A 160 -15.65 11.25 28.69
C LYS A 160 -15.65 10.04 27.74
N VAL A 161 -14.56 9.26 27.72
CA VAL A 161 -14.47 8.05 26.90
C VAL A 161 -15.48 7.00 27.38
N SER A 162 -15.59 6.77 28.69
CA SER A 162 -16.59 5.86 29.26
C SER A 162 -18.02 6.25 28.88
N ARG A 163 -18.38 7.52 29.04
CA ARG A 163 -19.72 8.02 28.66
C ARG A 163 -19.97 7.90 27.16
N SER A 164 -18.96 8.14 26.32
CA SER A 164 -19.06 7.97 24.87
C SER A 164 -19.25 6.50 24.48
N ILE A 165 -18.58 5.58 25.18
CA ILE A 165 -18.74 4.14 24.99
C ILE A 165 -20.14 3.70 25.42
N ASP A 166 -20.62 4.11 26.59
CA ASP A 166 -21.96 3.75 27.08
C ASP A 166 -23.06 4.27 26.14
N GLN A 167 -22.93 5.51 25.67
CA GLN A 167 -23.86 6.09 24.69
C GLN A 167 -23.83 5.34 23.36
N SER A 168 -22.64 4.94 22.89
CA SER A 168 -22.50 4.19 21.64
C SER A 168 -23.05 2.77 21.77
N SER A 169 -22.75 2.08 22.86
CA SER A 169 -23.28 0.75 23.17
C SER A 169 -24.80 0.74 23.26
N ASN A 170 -25.40 1.72 23.95
CA ASN A 170 -26.85 1.84 24.03
C ASN A 170 -27.48 2.10 22.64
N ARG A 171 -26.83 2.91 21.79
CA ARG A 171 -27.27 3.16 20.41
C ARG A 171 -27.21 1.89 19.55
N LEU A 172 -26.13 1.12 19.66
CA LEU A 172 -25.98 -0.16 18.95
C LEU A 172 -27.03 -1.16 19.39
N PHE A 173 -27.29 -1.27 20.69
CA PHE A 173 -28.30 -2.18 21.23
C PHE A 173 -29.72 -1.83 20.76
N LEU A 174 -30.11 -0.56 20.82
CA LEU A 174 -31.41 -0.10 20.31
C LEU A 174 -31.52 -0.26 18.79
N GLY A 175 -30.44 -0.01 18.05
CA GLY A 175 -30.35 -0.27 16.62
C GLY A 175 -30.60 -1.75 16.29
N MET A 176 -29.95 -2.66 17.04
CA MET A 176 -30.13 -4.10 16.87
C MET A 176 -31.57 -4.55 17.17
N ILE A 177 -32.18 -4.07 18.25
CA ILE A 177 -33.59 -4.33 18.57
C ILE A 177 -34.48 -3.84 17.44
N SER A 178 -34.32 -2.59 16.99
CA SER A 178 -35.15 -2.02 15.93
C SER A 178 -35.02 -2.81 14.62
N GLY A 179 -33.80 -3.21 14.22
CA GLY A 179 -33.55 -4.04 13.04
C GLY A 179 -34.20 -5.42 13.14
N SER A 180 -34.06 -6.10 14.29
CA SER A 180 -34.72 -7.40 14.52
C SER A 180 -36.25 -7.29 14.44
N LEU A 181 -36.82 -6.18 14.90
CA LEU A 181 -38.25 -5.95 14.91
C LEU A 181 -38.78 -5.65 13.51
N VAL A 182 -38.04 -4.89 12.70
CA VAL A 182 -38.32 -4.70 11.27
C VAL A 182 -38.31 -6.03 10.52
N ILE A 183 -37.27 -6.86 10.72
CA ILE A 183 -37.16 -8.16 10.07
C ILE A 183 -38.31 -9.08 10.51
N GLY A 184 -38.57 -9.19 11.82
CA GLY A 184 -39.66 -10.02 12.36
C GLY A 184 -41.05 -9.57 11.88
N SER A 185 -41.28 -8.26 11.81
CA SER A 185 -42.53 -7.67 11.30
C SER A 185 -42.71 -7.92 9.80
N SER A 186 -41.60 -7.88 9.04
CA SER A 186 -41.60 -8.19 7.61
C SER A 186 -41.91 -9.66 7.34
N ILE A 187 -41.37 -10.58 8.15
CA ILE A 187 -41.68 -12.01 8.03
C ILE A 187 -43.16 -12.27 8.36
N ALA A 188 -43.71 -11.57 9.35
CA ALA A 188 -45.12 -11.70 9.74
C ALA A 188 -46.11 -11.28 8.64
N LEU A 189 -45.68 -10.48 7.63
CA LEU A 189 -46.51 -10.16 6.47
C LEU A 189 -46.83 -11.38 5.59
N SER A 190 -45.95 -12.38 5.59
CA SER A 190 -46.09 -13.58 4.76
C SER A 190 -47.09 -14.61 5.33
N TYR A 191 -47.59 -14.41 6.56
CA TYR A 191 -48.53 -15.33 7.20
C TYR A 191 -49.97 -14.81 7.13
N PRO A 192 -50.90 -15.52 6.47
CA PRO A 192 -52.30 -15.11 6.40
C PRO A 192 -52.94 -15.19 7.79
N THR A 193 -53.29 -14.03 8.36
CA THR A 193 -53.88 -13.88 9.70
C THR A 193 -55.33 -13.35 9.58
N SER A 194 -56.24 -13.77 10.47
CA SER A 194 -57.66 -13.35 10.37
C SER A 194 -57.92 -11.89 10.76
N VAL A 195 -57.01 -11.28 11.54
CA VAL A 195 -57.07 -9.87 11.95
C VAL A 195 -56.17 -9.02 11.04
N MET A 196 -56.76 -8.55 9.94
CA MET A 196 -56.15 -7.64 8.98
C MET A 196 -56.64 -6.21 9.21
N PHE A 197 -55.72 -5.24 9.18
CA PHE A 197 -56.04 -3.82 9.19
C PHE A 197 -55.39 -3.17 7.96
N LEU A 198 -56.20 -2.50 7.13
CA LEU A 198 -55.74 -1.84 5.90
C LEU A 198 -55.05 -2.79 4.87
N GLY A 199 -55.39 -4.08 4.89
CA GLY A 199 -54.80 -5.10 4.01
C GLY A 199 -53.47 -5.68 4.51
N LEU A 200 -52.99 -5.28 5.69
CA LEU A 200 -51.78 -5.80 6.34
C LEU A 200 -52.14 -6.54 7.64
N PRO A 201 -51.42 -7.61 8.00
CA PRO A 201 -51.49 -8.21 9.33
C PRO A 201 -51.25 -7.17 10.44
N LEU A 202 -52.16 -7.11 11.41
CA LEU A 202 -52.09 -6.12 12.50
C LEU A 202 -50.78 -6.22 13.31
N VAL A 203 -50.27 -7.44 13.48
CA VAL A 203 -49.01 -7.72 14.20
C VAL A 203 -47.81 -7.07 13.51
N SER A 204 -47.73 -7.14 12.18
CA SER A 204 -46.67 -6.48 11.41
C SER A 204 -46.76 -4.96 11.52
N GLY A 205 -47.96 -4.38 11.48
CA GLY A 205 -48.16 -2.94 11.64
C GLY A 205 -47.66 -2.43 13.00
N ILE A 206 -47.98 -3.13 14.08
CA ILE A 206 -47.51 -2.80 15.43
C ILE A 206 -45.98 -2.91 15.54
N GLY A 207 -45.40 -3.97 14.97
CA GLY A 207 -43.96 -4.18 15.01
C GLY A 207 -43.16 -3.14 14.22
N PHE A 208 -43.65 -2.68 13.06
CA PHE A 208 -43.03 -1.58 12.33
C PHE A 208 -43.16 -0.24 13.05
N LEU A 209 -44.32 0.05 13.65
CA LEU A 209 -44.53 1.29 14.43
C LEU A 209 -43.60 1.34 15.64
N THR A 210 -43.52 0.26 16.40
CA THR A 210 -42.63 0.18 17.57
C THR A 210 -41.16 0.29 17.17
N ALA A 211 -40.75 -0.33 16.06
CA ALA A 211 -39.39 -0.19 15.54
C ALA A 211 -39.08 1.26 15.14
N ALA A 212 -40.01 1.92 14.45
CA ALA A 212 -39.87 3.31 14.03
C ALA A 212 -39.75 4.27 15.21
N VAL A 213 -40.53 4.06 16.28
CA VAL A 213 -40.46 4.86 17.51
C VAL A 213 -39.11 4.68 18.22
N ILE A 214 -38.62 3.44 18.36
CA ILE A 214 -37.31 3.17 18.96
C ILE A 214 -36.20 3.83 18.14
N PHE A 215 -36.26 3.71 16.81
CA PHE A 215 -35.27 4.30 15.91
C PHE A 215 -35.27 5.83 15.99
N ALA A 216 -36.45 6.46 15.97
CA ALA A 216 -36.61 7.91 16.12
C ALA A 216 -36.11 8.41 17.49
N TYR A 217 -36.39 7.68 18.57
CA TYR A 217 -35.88 7.98 19.90
C TYR A 217 -34.34 7.94 19.94
N THR A 218 -33.74 6.94 19.29
CA THR A 218 -32.27 6.78 19.22
C THR A 218 -31.62 7.93 18.44
N MET A 219 -32.28 8.45 17.40
CA MET A 219 -31.78 9.56 16.57
C MET A 219 -31.96 10.94 17.22
N THR A 220 -33.01 11.13 18.01
CA THR A 220 -33.31 12.41 18.70
C THR A 220 -32.38 12.64 19.90
N ARG A 221 -31.86 11.56 20.52
CA ARG A 221 -30.90 11.61 21.63
C ARG A 221 -29.45 11.88 21.16
N ARG A 222 -29.30 12.65 20.09
CA ARG A 222 -28.02 13.06 19.49
C ARG A 222 -27.24 13.99 20.41
#